data_AF-A0A661SIV0-F1
#
_entry.id   AF-A0A661SIV0-F1
#
_cell.length_a   1.000
_cell.length_b   1.000
_cell.length_c   1.000
_cell.angle_alpha   90.00
_cell.angle_beta   90.00
_cell.angle_gamma   90.00
#
_symmetry.space_group_name_H-M   'P 1'
#
loop_
_entity.id
_entity.type
_entity.pdbx_description
1 polymer ?
#
loop_
_entity_poly.entity_id
_entity_poly.type
_entity_poly.pdbx_seq_one_letter_code
_entity_poly.pdbx_strand_id
1 'polypeptide(L)'
;MKWTVSIRKKVLKNIVKLLKNVRNGLKILIKEIEISGPTRGNWPNYSPLPGGRHHCHLKKGRPTYIAVRDVTDKEIKLVEVSYVGTHEKAPY
;
A
#
# COMPACT_ATOMS: atom_id res chain seq x y z
N MET A 1 0.65 -20.17 1.86
CA MET A 1 -0.21 -19.51 2.88
C MET A 1 -0.51 -18.09 2.42
N LYS A 2 -1.74 -17.60 2.56
CA LYS A 2 -2.17 -16.28 2.06
C LYS A 2 -2.17 -15.24 3.19
N TRP A 3 -1.79 -14.01 2.88
CA TRP A 3 -1.97 -12.84 3.76
C TRP A 3 -3.34 -12.22 3.52
N THR A 4 -3.96 -11.69 4.57
CA THR A 4 -5.17 -10.89 4.45
C THR A 4 -4.79 -9.42 4.36
N VAL A 5 -5.31 -8.72 3.36
CA VAL A 5 -5.09 -7.27 3.20
C VAL A 5 -6.41 -6.54 3.41
N SER A 6 -6.46 -5.67 4.42
CA SER A 6 -7.59 -4.78 4.67
C SER A 6 -7.24 -3.35 4.23
N ILE A 7 -8.26 -2.55 3.93
CA ILE A 7 -8.09 -1.12 3.61
C ILE A 7 -8.89 -0.33 4.64
N ARG A 8 -8.26 0.63 5.32
CA ARG A 8 -8.97 1.49 6.27
C ARG A 8 -10.15 2.18 5.60
N LYS A 9 -11.29 2.24 6.29
CA LYS A 9 -12.52 2.89 5.79
C LYS A 9 -12.29 4.32 5.28
N LYS A 10 -11.43 5.09 5.98
CA LYS A 10 -11.06 6.45 5.56
C LYS A 10 -10.30 6.49 4.23
N VAL A 11 -9.51 5.48 3.93
CA VAL A 11 -8.69 5.39 2.72
C VAL A 11 -9.54 4.99 1.52
N LEU A 12 -10.53 4.10 1.71
CA LEU A 12 -11.47 3.71 0.64
C LEU A 12 -12.17 4.92 0.01
N LYS A 13 -12.60 5.89 0.83
CA LYS A 13 -13.23 7.14 0.36
C LYS A 13 -12.32 7.99 -0.54
N ASN A 14 -11.01 7.88 -0.37
CA ASN A 14 -10.03 8.58 -1.19
C ASN A 14 -9.67 7.79 -2.44
N ILE A 15 -9.54 6.46 -2.34
CA ILE A 15 -9.20 5.58 -3.47
C ILE A 15 -10.18 5.75 -4.63
N VAL A 16 -11.48 5.86 -4.35
CA VAL A 16 -12.51 6.02 -5.40
C VAL A 16 -12.31 7.27 -6.26
N LYS A 17 -11.65 8.30 -5.72
CA LYS A 17 -11.36 9.58 -6.40
C LYS A 17 -10.06 9.54 -7.21
N LEU A 18 -9.27 8.48 -7.09
CA LEU A 18 -7.97 8.36 -7.75
C LEU A 18 -8.11 7.94 -9.22
N LEU A 19 -7.11 8.34 -10.00
CA LEU A 19 -6.94 7.92 -11.39
C LEU A 19 -6.99 6.40 -11.52
N LYS A 20 -7.55 5.91 -12.64
CA LYS A 20 -7.73 4.47 -12.89
C LYS A 20 -6.42 3.69 -12.81
N ASN A 21 -5.33 4.23 -13.33
CA ASN A 21 -4.01 3.59 -13.27
C ASN A 21 -3.47 3.45 -11.84
N VAL A 22 -3.66 4.46 -10.97
CA VAL A 22 -3.27 4.38 -9.55
C VAL A 22 -4.09 3.32 -8.83
N ARG A 23 -5.41 3.26 -9.08
CA ARG A 23 -6.28 2.20 -8.53
C ARG A 23 -5.87 0.81 -9.00
N ASN A 24 -5.49 0.66 -10.26
CA ASN A 24 -5.00 -0.60 -10.81
C ASN A 24 -3.67 -1.00 -10.16
N GLY A 25 -2.73 -0.07 -10.02
CA GLY A 25 -1.47 -0.31 -9.30
C GLY A 25 -1.72 -0.78 -7.87
N LEU A 26 -2.66 -0.14 -7.15
CA LEU A 26 -3.04 -0.57 -5.81
C LEU A 26 -3.61 -2.01 -5.79
N LYS A 27 -4.48 -2.36 -6.74
CA LYS A 27 -5.04 -3.72 -6.84
C LYS A 27 -3.95 -4.78 -7.05
N ILE A 28 -2.98 -4.49 -7.92
CA ILE A 28 -1.84 -5.39 -8.17
C ILE A 28 -1.00 -5.52 -6.89
N LEU A 29 -0.68 -4.41 -6.22
CA LEU A 29 0.06 -4.43 -4.96
C LEU A 29 -0.64 -5.28 -3.89
N ILE A 30 -1.94 -5.08 -3.71
CA ILE A 30 -2.75 -5.88 -2.77
C ILE A 30 -2.65 -7.36 -3.12
N LYS A 31 -2.84 -7.71 -4.39
CA LYS A 31 -2.81 -9.11 -4.82
C LYS A 31 -1.45 -9.77 -4.58
N GLU A 32 -0.38 -9.04 -4.84
CA GLU A 32 0.97 -9.50 -4.60
C GLU A 32 1.26 -9.68 -3.10
N ILE A 33 0.76 -8.79 -2.24
CA ILE A 33 0.89 -8.94 -0.79
C ILE A 33 0.10 -10.15 -0.29
N GLU A 34 -1.13 -10.36 -0.77
CA GLU A 34 -1.92 -11.55 -0.41
C GLU A 34 -1.18 -12.86 -0.70
N ILE A 35 -0.36 -12.89 -1.77
CA ILE A 35 0.35 -14.08 -2.23
C ILE A 35 1.71 -14.22 -1.53
N SER A 36 2.53 -13.18 -1.53
CA SER A 36 3.94 -13.27 -1.10
C SER A 36 4.29 -12.42 0.13
N GLY A 37 3.32 -11.74 0.72
CA GLY A 37 3.47 -11.01 1.98
C GLY A 37 3.87 -9.54 1.85
N PRO A 38 4.05 -8.87 3.01
CA PRO A 38 4.12 -7.41 3.11
C PRO A 38 5.42 -6.82 2.57
N THR A 39 6.53 -7.56 2.60
CA THR A 39 7.81 -7.10 2.05
C THR A 39 7.78 -7.19 0.53
N ARG A 40 7.86 -6.04 -0.14
CA ARG A 40 7.76 -5.94 -1.60
C ARG A 40 9.00 -5.26 -2.19
N GLY A 41 10.19 -5.83 -1.96
CA GLY A 41 11.46 -5.26 -2.45
C GLY A 41 11.51 -5.10 -3.98
N ASN A 42 10.68 -5.84 -4.71
CA ASN A 42 10.51 -5.73 -6.15
C ASN A 42 9.63 -4.54 -6.60
N TRP A 43 8.93 -3.88 -5.68
CA TRP A 43 8.10 -2.72 -6.02
C TRP A 43 8.93 -1.46 -6.16
N PRO A 44 8.54 -0.55 -7.08
CA PRO A 44 9.27 0.69 -7.27
C PRO A 44 9.39 1.49 -5.98
N ASN A 45 10.64 1.82 -5.64
CA ASN A 45 11.01 2.61 -4.46
C ASN A 45 10.36 2.08 -3.18
N TYR A 46 10.33 0.76 -3.02
CA TYR A 46 9.90 0.15 -1.78
C TYR A 46 10.84 0.56 -0.64
N SER A 47 10.27 0.86 0.53
CA SER A 47 11.06 1.08 1.75
C SER A 47 10.27 0.65 2.98
N PRO A 48 10.91 -0.06 3.93
CA PRO A 48 10.33 -0.23 5.26
C PRO A 48 10.34 1.13 5.98
N LEU A 49 9.33 1.37 6.81
CA LEU A 49 9.16 2.54 7.64
C LEU A 49 9.11 2.11 9.13
N PRO A 50 9.40 3.02 10.06
CA PRO A 50 9.30 2.72 11.49
C PRO A 50 7.92 2.19 11.89
N GLY A 51 7.89 1.26 12.85
CA GLY A 51 6.65 0.66 13.35
C GLY A 51 6.09 -0.47 12.48
N GLY A 52 6.92 -1.14 11.66
CA GLY A 52 6.45 -2.24 10.80
C GLY A 52 5.60 -1.77 9.61
N ARG A 53 5.78 -0.51 9.22
CA ARG A 53 5.13 0.11 8.07
C ARG A 53 5.94 -0.15 6.81
N HIS A 54 5.27 -0.10 5.68
CA HIS A 54 5.87 -0.31 4.37
C HIS A 54 5.34 0.69 3.37
N HIS A 55 6.24 1.22 2.57
CA HIS A 55 5.97 2.18 1.50
C HIS A 55 6.17 1.53 0.13
N CYS A 56 5.27 1.79 -0.82
CA CYS A 56 5.46 1.44 -2.23
C CYS A 56 4.95 2.56 -3.14
N HIS A 57 5.60 2.76 -4.30
CA HIS A 57 5.07 3.66 -5.33
C HIS A 57 4.08 2.93 -6.25
N LEU A 58 2.94 3.57 -6.51
CA LEU A 58 1.88 3.07 -7.40
C LEU A 58 1.95 3.70 -8.80
N LYS A 59 2.40 4.95 -8.88
CA LYS A 59 2.56 5.70 -10.13
C LYS A 59 3.72 6.68 -9.99
N LYS A 60 4.69 6.61 -10.91
CA LYS A 60 5.78 7.59 -11.03
C LYS A 60 5.32 8.86 -11.76
N GLY A 61 6.05 9.96 -11.58
CA GLY A 61 5.80 11.25 -12.25
C GLY A 61 5.41 12.37 -11.28
N ARG A 62 4.86 13.47 -11.80
CA ARG A 62 4.39 14.61 -10.98
C ARG A 62 2.88 14.80 -11.18
N PRO A 63 2.02 14.52 -10.17
CA PRO A 63 2.37 14.00 -8.85
C PRO A 63 2.67 12.49 -8.86
N THR A 64 3.55 12.07 -7.94
CA THR A 64 3.84 10.65 -7.64
C THR A 64 2.81 10.12 -6.66
N TYR A 65 2.26 8.93 -6.91
CA TYR A 65 1.32 8.28 -6.01
C TYR A 65 1.95 7.08 -5.32
N ILE A 66 1.65 6.93 -4.04
CA ILE A 66 2.22 5.90 -3.17
C ILE A 66 1.11 5.23 -2.34
N ALA A 67 1.44 4.08 -1.76
CA ALA A 67 0.67 3.42 -0.73
C ALA A 67 1.55 3.17 0.51
N VAL A 68 1.01 3.48 1.69
CA VAL A 68 1.56 3.06 2.99
C VAL A 68 0.66 1.99 3.58
N ARG A 69 1.29 0.96 4.12
CA ARG A 69 0.61 -0.16 4.78
C ARG A 69 1.33 -0.55 6.07
N ASP A 70 0.58 -1.09 7.00
CA ASP A 70 1.04 -1.54 8.31
C ASP A 70 0.91 -3.07 8.37
N VAL A 71 1.92 -3.76 8.87
CA VAL A 71 1.76 -5.16 9.29
C VAL A 71 1.19 -5.14 10.70
N THR A 72 -0.13 -5.29 10.81
CA THR A 72 -0.82 -5.15 12.10
C THR A 72 -0.70 -6.40 12.95
N ASP A 73 -0.56 -7.57 12.33
CA ASP A 73 -0.40 -8.85 13.03
C ASP A 73 0.31 -9.87 12.12
N LYS A 74 1.41 -10.45 12.62
CA LYS A 74 2.23 -11.42 11.88
C LYS A 74 1.75 -12.85 12.06
N GLU A 75 1.07 -13.17 13.17
CA GLU A 75 0.54 -14.51 13.45
C GLU A 75 -0.66 -14.81 12.55
N ILE A 76 -1.63 -13.87 12.50
CA ILE A 76 -2.79 -13.99 11.61
C ILE A 76 -2.53 -13.45 10.19
N LYS A 77 -1.33 -12.92 9.95
CA LYS A 77 -0.88 -12.41 8.64
C LYS A 77 -1.80 -11.32 8.07
N LEU A 78 -2.04 -10.30 8.88
CA LEU A 78 -2.86 -9.15 8.53
C LEU A 78 -2.01 -7.94 8.15
N VAL A 79 -2.33 -7.39 6.98
CA VAL A 79 -1.77 -6.12 6.49
C VAL A 79 -2.91 -5.14 6.31
N GLU A 80 -2.72 -3.90 6.77
CA GLU A 80 -3.70 -2.85 6.62
C GLU A 80 -3.14 -1.70 5.76
N VAL A 81 -3.85 -1.32 4.70
CA VAL A 81 -3.52 -0.13 3.92
C VAL A 81 -4.02 1.10 4.67
N SER A 82 -3.09 1.90 5.20
CA SER A 82 -3.36 3.07 6.02
C SER A 82 -3.34 4.39 5.25
N TYR A 83 -2.72 4.42 4.07
CA TYR A 83 -2.71 5.58 3.18
C TYR A 83 -2.56 5.20 1.70
N VAL A 84 -3.28 5.90 0.82
CA VAL A 84 -3.06 5.90 -0.63
C VAL A 84 -3.28 7.32 -1.15
N GLY A 85 -2.28 7.89 -1.81
CA GLY A 85 -2.33 9.30 -2.23
C GLY A 85 -1.00 9.79 -2.78
N THR A 86 -0.83 11.11 -2.83
CA THR A 86 0.40 11.72 -3.33
C THR A 86 1.54 11.55 -2.32
N HIS A 87 2.76 11.39 -2.82
CA HIS A 87 3.95 11.27 -1.97
C HIS A 87 4.10 12.45 -0.98
N GLU A 88 3.79 13.67 -1.43
CA GLU A 88 3.89 14.90 -0.64
C GLU A 88 2.96 14.93 0.58
N LYS A 89 1.84 14.19 0.55
CA LYS A 89 0.85 14.14 1.64
C LYS A 89 0.92 12.82 2.42
N ALA A 90 1.95 12.03 2.21
CA ALA A 90 2.12 10.74 2.88
C ALA A 90 2.43 10.96 4.37
N PRO A 91 1.79 10.20 5.27
CA PRO A 91 2.03 10.29 6.71
C PRO A 91 3.27 9.47 7.10
N TYR A 92 4.46 10.03 6.87
CA TYR A 92 5.72 9.42 7.33
C TYR A 92 5.82 9.44 8.86
#